data_AF-A0A7K2JD61-F1
#
_entry.id   AF-A0A7K2JD61-F1
#
_cell.length_a   1.000
_cell.length_b   1.000
_cell.length_c   1.000
_cell.angle_alpha   90.00
_cell.angle_beta   90.00
_cell.angle_gamma   90.00
#
_symmetry.space_group_name_H-M   'P 1'
#
loop_
_entity.id
_entity.type
_entity.pdbx_description
1 polymer ?
#
loop_
_entity_poly.entity_id
_entity_poly.type
_entity_poly.pdbx_seq_one_letter_code
_entity_poly.pdbx_strand_id
1 'polypeptide(L)'
;MISECAQAQESVTVTTATLMNVLVDFARTGRIGPLHCGMPLPEAEDLLGPGRPHPAHIMKGPGIDGYPYSWNGLRLVVTHRAVSGIWISLWPGSTDKIPPLVLPDSES
;
A
#
# COMPACT_ATOMS: atom_id res chain seq x y z
N MET A 1 -30.50 -10.85 1.45
CA MET A 1 -29.24 -10.37 2.06
C MET A 1 -28.36 -9.88 0.95
N ILE A 2 -27.91 -8.65 1.08
CA ILE A 2 -27.35 -7.82 0.01
C ILE A 2 -25.91 -8.29 -0.21
N SER A 3 -25.59 -8.66 -1.46
CA SER A 3 -24.23 -8.93 -1.89
C SER A 3 -23.48 -7.61 -1.90
N GLU A 4 -22.55 -7.38 -0.97
CA GLU A 4 -21.69 -6.19 -1.00
C GLU A 4 -20.86 -6.23 -2.29
N CYS A 5 -21.12 -5.27 -3.17
CA CYS A 5 -20.27 -4.99 -4.31
C CYS A 5 -18.88 -4.64 -3.80
N ALA A 6 -17.85 -5.41 -4.20
CA ALA A 6 -16.48 -4.99 -4.05
C ALA A 6 -16.33 -3.60 -4.69
N GLN A 7 -16.17 -2.56 -3.88
CA GLN A 7 -15.89 -1.22 -4.39
C GLN A 7 -14.61 -1.32 -5.22
N ALA A 8 -14.67 -0.87 -6.48
CA ALA A 8 -13.50 -0.81 -7.32
C ALA A 8 -12.50 0.14 -6.65
N GLN A 9 -11.39 -0.41 -6.16
CA GLN A 9 -10.32 0.38 -5.57
C GLN A 9 -9.77 1.35 -6.62
N GLU A 10 -9.90 2.64 -6.34
CA GLU A 10 -9.35 3.68 -7.18
C GLU A 10 -7.82 3.55 -7.22
N SER A 11 -7.24 3.75 -8.39
CA SER A 11 -5.80 3.57 -8.59
C SER A 11 -5.28 4.51 -9.66
N VAL A 12 -4.13 5.13 -9.40
CA VAL A 12 -3.44 6.01 -10.33
C VAL A 12 -2.22 5.31 -10.91
N THR A 13 -1.96 5.58 -12.18
CA THR A 13 -0.76 5.16 -12.88
C THR A 13 0.45 5.96 -12.40
N VAL A 14 1.47 5.28 -11.88
CA VAL A 14 2.73 5.93 -11.47
C VAL A 14 3.72 5.95 -12.63
N THR A 15 4.32 7.11 -12.86
CA THR A 15 5.48 7.29 -13.73
C THR A 15 6.75 7.48 -12.89
N THR A 16 7.93 7.35 -13.50
CA THR A 16 9.21 7.62 -12.83
C THR A 16 9.26 9.01 -12.19
N ALA A 17 8.74 10.04 -12.87
CA ALA A 17 8.70 11.40 -12.34
C ALA A 17 7.83 11.50 -11.07
N THR A 18 6.69 10.80 -11.07
CA THR A 18 5.78 10.78 -9.92
C THR A 18 6.38 10.00 -8.75
N LEU A 19 7.09 8.89 -9.02
CA LEU A 19 7.82 8.15 -8.00
C LEU A 19 8.88 9.02 -7.31
N MET A 20 9.62 9.83 -8.06
CA MET A 20 10.63 10.72 -7.47
C MET A 20 10.00 11.71 -6.48
N ASN A 21 8.81 12.24 -6.77
CA ASN A 21 8.09 13.10 -5.82
C ASN A 21 7.72 12.35 -4.54
N VAL A 22 7.21 11.11 -4.66
CA VAL A 22 6.91 10.25 -3.49
C VAL A 22 8.17 10.03 -2.63
N LEU A 23 9.33 9.77 -3.26
CA LEU A 23 10.58 9.57 -2.54
C LEU A 23 11.08 10.85 -1.85
N VAL A 24 10.94 12.01 -2.48
CA VAL A 24 11.30 13.30 -1.88
C VAL A 24 10.40 13.62 -0.69
N ASP A 25 9.09 13.40 -0.81
CA ASP A 25 8.17 13.61 0.30
C ASP A 25 8.45 12.64 1.46
N PHE A 26 8.73 11.38 1.16
CA PHE A 26 9.17 10.40 2.16
C PHE A 26 10.45 10.82 2.88
N ALA A 27 11.45 11.32 2.16
CA ALA A 27 12.67 11.81 2.80
C ALA A 27 12.40 13.00 3.73
N ARG A 28 11.37 13.80 3.45
CA ARG A 28 10.96 14.95 4.25
C ARG A 28 10.13 14.56 5.47
N THR A 29 9.19 13.63 5.32
CA THR A 29 8.15 13.34 6.33
C THR A 29 8.37 12.02 7.07
N GLY A 30 9.16 11.11 6.49
CA GLY A 30 9.23 9.71 6.90
C GLY A 30 8.00 8.89 6.54
N ARG A 31 7.11 9.42 5.68
CA ARG A 31 5.80 8.83 5.33
C ARG A 31 5.62 8.71 3.82
N ILE A 32 4.75 7.81 3.40
CA ILE A 32 4.34 7.62 2.01
C ILE A 32 2.85 7.96 1.94
N GLY A 33 2.53 9.22 1.63
CA GLY A 33 1.21 9.77 1.96
C GLY A 33 0.94 9.68 3.47
N PRO A 34 -0.21 9.15 3.92
CA PRO A 34 -0.47 8.94 5.35
C PRO A 34 0.25 7.71 5.92
N LEU A 35 0.74 6.79 5.06
CA LEU A 35 1.31 5.51 5.47
C LEU A 35 2.70 5.69 6.08
N HIS A 36 2.98 4.93 7.14
CA HIS A 36 4.30 4.89 7.76
C HIS A 36 4.58 3.55 8.43
N CYS A 37 5.86 3.26 8.64
CA CYS A 37 6.25 2.12 9.47
C CYS A 37 5.74 2.31 10.91
N GLY A 38 5.31 1.21 11.54
CA GLY A 38 4.68 1.20 12.86
C GLY A 38 3.15 1.37 12.84
N MET A 39 2.55 1.78 11.72
CA MET A 39 1.09 1.84 11.56
C MET A 39 0.49 0.43 11.70
N PRO A 40 -0.57 0.21 12.49
CA PRO A 40 -1.30 -1.06 12.53
C PRO A 40 -1.90 -1.40 11.16
N LEU A 41 -1.88 -2.69 10.77
CA LEU A 41 -2.50 -3.12 9.51
C LEU A 41 -3.98 -2.69 9.38
N PRO A 42 -4.84 -2.79 10.43
CA PRO A 42 -6.22 -2.33 10.32
C PRO A 42 -6.34 -0.85 9.97
N GLU A 43 -5.48 0.01 10.54
CA GLU A 43 -5.47 1.45 10.23
C GLU A 43 -5.05 1.70 8.77
N ALA A 44 -4.10 0.92 8.25
CA ALA A 44 -3.75 0.98 6.83
C ALA A 44 -4.90 0.49 5.92
N GLU A 45 -5.64 -0.54 6.33
CA GLU A 45 -6.82 -1.03 5.61
C GLU A 45 -7.99 -0.06 5.65
N ASP A 46 -8.18 0.70 6.74
CA ASP A 46 -9.17 1.77 6.81
C ASP A 46 -8.87 2.88 5.78
N LEU A 47 -7.59 3.16 5.52
CA LEU A 47 -7.14 4.15 4.55
C LEU A 47 -7.17 3.65 3.10
N LEU A 48 -6.84 2.38 2.87
CA LEU A 48 -6.59 1.82 1.54
C LEU A 48 -7.68 0.88 1.03
N GLY A 49 -8.63 0.49 1.89
CA GLY A 49 -9.48 -0.67 1.70
C GLY A 49 -8.76 -1.99 2.03
N PRO A 50 -9.46 -3.13 1.95
CA PRO A 50 -8.88 -4.43 2.32
C PRO A 50 -7.72 -4.83 1.40
N GLY A 51 -6.60 -5.22 1.99
CA GLY A 51 -5.44 -5.70 1.24
C GLY A 51 -5.60 -7.13 0.75
N ARG A 52 -4.96 -7.47 -0.37
CA ARG A 52 -4.83 -8.88 -0.80
C ARG A 52 -3.67 -9.53 -0.03
N PRO A 53 -3.92 -10.50 0.88
CA PRO A 53 -2.86 -11.12 1.65
C PRO A 53 -2.00 -12.03 0.76
N HIS A 54 -0.69 -12.07 1.03
CA HIS A 54 0.18 -13.09 0.44
C HIS A 54 -0.32 -14.50 0.82
N PRO A 55 -0.22 -15.52 -0.08
CA PRO A 55 -0.71 -16.88 0.18
C PRO A 55 -0.24 -17.52 1.48
N ALA A 56 0.96 -17.15 1.95
CA ALA A 56 1.50 -17.62 3.22
C ALA A 56 0.57 -17.28 4.41
N HIS A 57 -0.03 -16.09 4.44
CA HIS A 57 -1.01 -15.69 5.48
C HIS A 57 -2.28 -16.52 5.42
N ILE A 58 -2.71 -16.91 4.21
CA ILE A 58 -3.89 -17.78 4.02
C ILE A 58 -3.59 -19.18 4.54
N MET A 59 -2.38 -19.69 4.27
CA MET A 59 -2.00 -21.06 4.63
C MET A 59 -1.64 -21.25 6.11
N LYS A 60 -0.97 -20.26 6.72
CA LYS A 60 -0.43 -20.36 8.08
C LYS A 60 -1.17 -19.48 9.11
N GLY A 61 -2.16 -18.72 8.65
CA GLY A 61 -2.88 -17.74 9.46
C GLY A 61 -2.21 -16.37 9.52
N PRO A 62 -2.93 -15.34 10.00
CA PRO A 62 -2.49 -13.94 9.98
C PRO A 62 -1.42 -13.59 11.02
N GLY A 63 -0.95 -14.57 11.80
CA GLY A 63 0.08 -14.39 12.83
C GLY A 63 1.50 -14.55 12.31
N ILE A 64 1.70 -14.85 11.03
CA ILE A 64 3.04 -14.94 10.44
C ILE A 64 3.55 -13.56 10.03
N ASP A 65 4.84 -13.33 10.20
CA ASP A 65 5.45 -12.05 9.88
C ASP A 65 6.21 -12.07 8.55
N GLY A 66 6.47 -10.88 8.00
CA GLY A 66 7.38 -10.68 6.87
C GLY A 66 6.76 -10.91 5.49
N TYR A 67 5.48 -11.30 5.43
CA TYR A 67 4.76 -11.46 4.17
C TYR A 67 3.82 -10.27 3.92
N PRO A 68 3.75 -9.76 2.67
CA PRO A 68 3.03 -8.52 2.40
C PRO A 68 1.52 -8.71 2.22
N TYR A 69 0.79 -7.62 2.45
CA TYR A 69 -0.53 -7.34 1.91
C TYR A 69 -0.39 -6.43 0.69
N SER A 70 -1.19 -6.65 -0.35
CA SER A 70 -1.02 -5.99 -1.65
C SER A 70 -2.25 -5.18 -2.08
N TRP A 71 -1.99 -3.97 -2.59
CA TRP A 71 -2.93 -3.06 -3.24
C TRP A 71 -2.35 -2.69 -4.62
N ASN A 72 -2.49 -3.61 -5.58
CA ASN A 72 -1.88 -3.50 -6.91
C ASN A 72 -0.35 -3.34 -6.79
N GLY A 73 0.25 -2.26 -7.29
CA GLY A 73 1.69 -1.98 -7.22
C GLY A 73 2.22 -1.58 -5.84
N LEU A 74 1.32 -1.29 -4.88
CA LEU A 74 1.66 -1.03 -3.49
C LEU A 74 1.62 -2.32 -2.66
N ARG A 75 2.64 -2.54 -1.83
CA ARG A 75 2.71 -3.67 -0.90
C ARG A 75 3.14 -3.20 0.49
N LEU A 76 2.46 -3.68 1.52
CA LEU A 76 2.81 -3.42 2.92
C LEU A 76 3.28 -4.73 3.56
N VAL A 77 4.51 -4.78 4.02
CA VAL A 77 5.04 -5.89 4.83
C VAL A 77 4.61 -5.66 6.27
N VAL A 78 4.08 -6.71 6.90
CA VAL A 78 3.57 -6.65 8.28
C VAL A 78 4.42 -7.55 9.18
N THR A 79 4.78 -7.03 10.35
CA THR A 79 5.45 -7.76 11.42
C THR A 79 4.79 -7.39 12.74
N HIS A 80 4.41 -8.39 13.56
CA HIS A 80 3.67 -8.18 14.81
C HIS A 80 2.41 -7.30 14.63
N ARG A 81 1.68 -7.49 13.52
CA ARG A 81 0.47 -6.73 13.12
C ARG A 81 0.68 -5.24 12.81
N ALA A 82 1.92 -4.77 12.75
CA ALA A 82 2.26 -3.42 12.33
C ALA A 82 3.02 -3.43 10.99
N VAL A 83 2.86 -2.37 10.20
CA VAL A 83 3.60 -2.15 8.96
C VAL A 83 5.08 -2.01 9.29
N SER A 84 5.91 -2.91 8.76
CA SER A 84 7.36 -2.90 8.91
C SER A 84 8.07 -2.50 7.62
N GLY A 85 7.38 -2.52 6.48
CA GLY A 85 7.92 -2.06 5.20
C GLY A 85 6.83 -1.64 4.22
N ILE A 86 7.12 -0.61 3.42
CA ILE A 86 6.24 -0.07 2.37
C ILE A 86 6.98 -0.20 1.05
N TRP A 87 6.41 -0.94 0.10
CA TRP A 87 7.06 -1.31 -1.14
C TRP A 87 6.20 -0.83 -2.31
N ILE A 88 6.80 -0.06 -3.22
CA ILE A 88 6.21 0.32 -4.50
C ILE A 88 7.09 -0.31 -5.58
N SER A 89 6.52 -1.19 -6.40
CA SER A 89 7.29 -1.92 -7.40
C SER A 89 6.99 -1.39 -8.80
N LEU A 90 7.98 -0.72 -9.39
CA LEU A 90 7.91 -0.28 -10.79
C LEU A 90 8.93 -1.07 -11.59
N TRP A 91 8.51 -1.60 -12.74
CA TRP A 91 9.44 -2.13 -13.74
C TRP A 91 9.84 -1.03 -14.71
N PRO A 92 11.08 -1.02 -15.25
CA PRO A 92 11.47 -0.06 -16.28
C PRO A 92 10.49 -0.09 -17.47
N GLY A 93 9.92 1.07 -17.81
CA GLY A 93 8.92 1.20 -18.88
C GLY A 93 7.50 0.72 -18.52
N SER A 94 7.28 0.23 -17.30
CA SER A 94 5.97 -0.16 -16.80
C SER A 94 5.32 0.97 -16.02
N THR A 95 4.02 1.10 -16.22
CA THR A 95 3.12 1.83 -15.33
C THR A 95 2.44 0.82 -14.42
N ASP A 96 2.50 1.04 -13.11
CA ASP A 96 1.71 0.27 -12.16
C ASP A 96 0.64 1.16 -11.53
N LYS A 97 -0.44 0.52 -11.11
CA LYS A 97 -1.58 1.14 -10.46
C LYS A 97 -1.30 1.14 -8.95
N ILE A 98 -1.32 2.31 -8.32
CA ILE A 98 -1.24 2.42 -6.86
C ILE A 98 -2.42 3.25 -6.33
N PRO A 99 -2.78 3.11 -5.04
CA PRO A 99 -3.78 3.98 -4.43
C PRO A 99 -3.39 5.47 -4.55
N PRO A 100 -4.30 6.38 -4.96
CA PRO A 100 -4.02 7.80 -5.15
C PRO A 100 -3.41 8.47 -3.90
N LEU A 101 -3.85 8.02 -2.73
CA LEU A 101 -3.43 8.49 -1.40
C LEU A 101 -1.92 8.44 -1.14
N VAL A 102 -1.19 7.62 -1.90
CA VAL A 102 0.28 7.48 -1.81
C VAL A 102 1.02 8.64 -2.49
N LEU A 103 0.35 9.37 -3.40
CA LEU A 103 0.96 10.46 -4.14
C LEU A 103 1.03 11.72 -3.28
N PRO A 104 2.20 12.39 -3.20
CA PRO A 104 2.27 13.73 -2.66
C PRO A 104 1.46 14.64 -3.57
N ASP A 105 0.47 15.31 -2.99
CA ASP A 105 -0.54 16.16 -3.62
C ASP A 105 -1.75 15.40 -4.21
N SER A 106 -2.62 14.92 -3.32
CA SER A 106 -4.08 14.87 -3.56
C SER A 106 -4.81 16.08 -2.95
N GLU A 107 -4.07 17.07 -2.43
CA GLU A 107 -4.62 18.34 -1.97
C GLU A 107 -4.03 19.47 -2.84
N SER A 108 -4.87 20.06 -3.67
CA SER A 108 -4.70 21.40 -4.25
C SER A 108 -5.93 22.22 -3.90
#